data_AF-A0A956Q4R5-F1
#
_entry.id   AF-A0A956Q4R5-F1
#
_cell.length_a   1.000
_cell.length_b   1.000
_cell.length_c   1.000
_cell.angle_alpha   90.00
_cell.angle_beta   90.00
_cell.angle_gamma   90.00
#
_symmetry.space_group_name_H-M   'P 1'
#
loop_
_entity.id
_entity.type
_entity.pdbx_description
1 polymer ?
#
loop_
_entity_poly.entity_id
_entity_poly.type
_entity_poly.pdbx_seq_one_letter_code
_entity_poly.pdbx_strand_id
1 'polypeptide(L)'
;HGPLLINLLDIDYNHPDVVLLPVLADENQSLHGKAKVADIMAQVQRRNNVEDPALRVLAGINGSFFKPDTGTTLGTFISKGDLLTGPIHNRVAVGITPDKQVLFDRVQVSGHITTDMGTTLQFHNVNQPRLNKDWVLYTSAWGAHSPATPDQGTQILLRRGTTNQLYVDAIGTQSFPIPENGFVLLGPPTQDFSRVEPGQSATLKMTLNPDWSDVAYALSGGPYLVKRGQVYVDAKAQKLATQTFNKPAPRTAIGVTADKHVLLVTVDGRQDDLSVGMTL
;
A
#
# COMPACT_ATOMS: atom_id res chain seq x y z
N HIS A 1 -18.37 -19.54 20.04
CA HIS A 1 -18.28 -19.84 21.48
C HIS A 1 -16.87 -19.50 21.95
N GLY A 2 -16.73 -18.78 23.07
CA GLY A 2 -15.47 -18.22 23.61
C GLY A 2 -14.57 -19.25 24.32
N PRO A 3 -13.53 -18.81 25.06
CA PRO A 3 -13.25 -17.43 25.50
C PRO A 3 -12.75 -16.49 24.38
N LEU A 4 -12.82 -15.17 24.62
CA LEU A 4 -12.29 -14.12 23.73
C LEU A 4 -11.48 -13.10 24.54
N LEU A 5 -10.29 -12.76 24.05
CA LEU A 5 -9.49 -11.63 24.52
C LEU A 5 -9.50 -10.55 23.44
N ILE A 6 -10.09 -9.40 23.76
CA ILE A 6 -10.26 -8.26 22.85
C ILE A 6 -9.56 -7.05 23.47
N ASN A 7 -8.68 -6.41 22.69
CA ASN A 7 -8.08 -5.13 23.03
C ASN A 7 -8.72 -4.05 22.16
N LEU A 8 -9.11 -2.94 22.78
CA LEU A 8 -9.67 -1.78 22.11
C LEU A 8 -8.89 -0.55 22.52
N LEU A 9 -8.40 0.19 21.54
CA LEU A 9 -7.97 1.57 21.71
C LEU A 9 -9.04 2.48 21.10
N ASP A 10 -9.65 3.30 21.94
CA ASP A 10 -10.63 4.31 21.57
C ASP A 10 -9.95 5.69 21.63
N ILE A 11 -9.84 6.34 20.48
CA ILE A 11 -9.04 7.54 20.28
C ILE A 11 -9.96 8.68 19.86
N ASP A 12 -10.13 9.70 20.69
CA ASP A 12 -10.75 10.96 20.26
C ASP A 12 -9.85 11.65 19.22
N TYR A 13 -10.20 11.49 17.95
CA TYR A 13 -9.41 12.02 16.84
C TYR A 13 -9.70 13.50 16.56
N ASN A 14 -10.59 14.12 17.33
CA ASN A 14 -10.72 15.57 17.37
C ASN A 14 -9.59 16.23 18.17
N HIS A 15 -8.90 15.49 19.03
CA HIS A 15 -7.81 16.05 19.84
C HIS A 15 -6.67 16.54 18.95
N PRO A 16 -6.22 17.81 19.07
CA PRO A 16 -5.26 18.41 18.13
C PRO A 16 -3.91 17.71 18.12
N ASP A 17 -3.47 17.18 19.26
CA ASP A 17 -2.15 16.55 19.41
C ASP A 17 -2.09 15.07 19.01
N VAL A 18 -3.24 14.46 18.65
CA VAL A 18 -3.29 13.05 18.25
C VAL A 18 -3.07 12.91 16.75
N VAL A 19 -2.11 12.08 16.36
CA VAL A 19 -1.84 11.72 14.96
C VAL A 19 -1.89 10.20 14.77
N LEU A 20 -2.30 9.77 13.59
CA LEU A 20 -2.36 8.37 13.18
C LEU A 20 -1.45 8.19 11.96
N LEU A 21 -0.46 7.33 12.08
CA LEU A 21 0.58 7.15 11.05
C LEU A 21 0.67 5.67 10.67
N PRO A 22 0.43 5.30 9.39
CA PRO A 22 0.89 4.02 8.89
C PRO A 22 2.41 4.05 8.76
N VAL A 23 3.06 2.97 9.21
CA VAL A 23 4.52 2.87 9.25
C VAL A 23 4.97 1.56 8.62
N LEU A 24 6.08 1.61 7.89
CA LEU A 24 6.73 0.43 7.36
C LEU A 24 7.52 -0.29 8.46
N ALA A 25 7.62 -1.61 8.34
CA ALA A 25 8.31 -2.44 9.33
C ALA A 25 9.83 -2.32 9.27
N ASP A 26 10.37 -1.90 8.13
CA ASP A 26 11.80 -1.74 7.92
C ASP A 26 12.28 -0.36 8.37
N GLU A 27 13.39 -0.33 9.10
CA GLU A 27 13.93 0.91 9.66
C GLU A 27 14.42 1.89 8.58
N ASN A 28 14.87 1.38 7.43
CA ASN A 28 15.28 2.17 6.28
C ASN A 28 14.10 2.49 5.33
N GLN A 29 12.87 2.25 5.80
CA GLN A 29 11.64 2.51 5.03
C GLN A 29 11.53 1.69 3.74
N SER A 30 12.16 0.51 3.72
CA SER A 30 11.95 -0.46 2.65
C SER A 30 10.51 -0.97 2.63
N LEU A 31 9.96 -1.17 1.43
CA LEU A 31 8.70 -1.87 1.22
C LEU A 31 8.79 -3.37 1.52
N HIS A 32 10.02 -3.88 1.65
CA HIS A 32 10.36 -5.27 1.96
C HIS A 32 10.86 -5.35 3.40
N GLY A 33 10.01 -5.75 4.33
CA GLY A 33 10.41 -5.95 5.71
C GLY A 33 9.26 -6.44 6.57
N LYS A 34 9.59 -7.16 7.64
CA LYS A 34 8.64 -7.55 8.67
C LYS A 34 9.34 -7.54 10.02
N ALA A 35 8.65 -7.02 11.01
CA ALA A 35 9.11 -6.95 12.39
C ALA A 35 7.90 -7.08 13.31
N LYS A 36 8.13 -7.33 14.61
CA LYS A 36 7.04 -7.32 15.59
C LYS A 36 6.55 -5.88 15.75
N VAL A 37 5.26 -5.70 16.04
CA VAL A 37 4.68 -4.36 16.27
C VAL A 37 5.46 -3.59 17.34
N ALA A 38 5.86 -4.24 18.44
CA ALA A 38 6.67 -3.61 19.48
C ALA A 38 8.05 -3.11 18.98
N ASP A 39 8.71 -3.87 18.10
CA ASP A 39 10.00 -3.48 17.52
C ASP A 39 9.83 -2.28 16.57
N ILE A 40 8.75 -2.29 15.76
CA ILE A 40 8.40 -1.18 14.86
C ILE A 40 8.11 0.08 15.70
N MET A 41 7.33 -0.03 16.76
CA MET A 41 7.05 1.10 17.65
C MET A 41 8.33 1.69 18.25
N ALA A 42 9.27 0.84 18.71
CA ALA A 42 10.55 1.29 19.24
C ALA A 42 11.43 1.95 18.15
N GLN A 43 11.43 1.43 16.92
CA GLN A 43 12.12 2.05 15.78
C GLN A 43 11.53 3.43 15.44
N VAL A 44 10.21 3.53 15.35
CA VAL A 44 9.51 4.80 15.08
C VAL A 44 9.78 5.80 16.20
N GLN A 45 9.76 5.39 17.47
CA GLN A 45 10.10 6.28 18.57
C GLN A 45 11.54 6.79 18.49
N ARG A 46 12.51 5.92 18.14
CA ARG A 46 13.91 6.35 17.93
C ARG A 46 14.04 7.36 16.80
N ARG A 47 13.29 7.17 15.71
CA ARG A 47 13.25 8.12 14.59
C ARG A 47 12.64 9.45 14.99
N ASN A 48 11.50 9.42 15.68
CA ASN A 48 10.84 10.64 16.17
C ASN A 48 11.75 11.42 17.11
N ASN A 49 12.54 10.77 17.97
CA ASN A 49 13.50 11.46 18.83
C ASN A 49 14.54 12.31 18.06
N VAL A 50 14.74 12.06 16.77
CA VAL A 50 15.65 12.80 15.90
C VAL A 50 14.88 13.74 14.96
N GLU A 51 13.87 13.22 14.26
CA GLU A 51 13.15 13.94 13.19
C GLU A 51 12.06 14.87 13.72
N ASP A 52 11.33 14.45 14.76
CA ASP A 52 10.25 15.23 15.38
C ASP A 52 10.14 14.87 16.88
N PRO A 53 10.96 15.49 17.74
CA PRO A 53 11.02 15.16 19.16
C PRO A 53 9.74 15.49 19.93
N ALA A 54 8.75 16.15 19.32
CA ALA A 54 7.45 16.36 19.92
C ALA A 54 6.54 15.12 19.77
N LEU A 55 6.77 14.29 18.74
CA LEU A 55 6.00 13.07 18.52
C LEU A 55 6.41 11.94 19.48
N ARG A 56 5.40 11.32 20.09
CA ARG A 56 5.54 10.16 20.98
C ARG A 56 4.67 9.02 20.47
N VAL A 57 5.26 7.82 20.40
CA VAL A 57 4.56 6.59 20.06
C VAL A 57 3.87 6.08 21.32
N LEU A 58 2.54 6.12 21.33
CA LEU A 58 1.73 5.68 22.48
C LEU A 58 1.27 4.23 22.35
N ALA A 59 0.86 3.82 21.14
CA ALA A 59 0.33 2.50 20.86
C ALA A 59 0.50 2.16 19.37
N GLY A 60 0.33 0.88 19.04
CA GLY A 60 0.38 0.40 17.66
C GLY A 60 -0.31 -0.96 17.51
N ILE A 61 -0.85 -1.20 16.32
CA ILE A 61 -1.44 -2.49 15.89
C ILE A 61 -0.79 -2.90 14.57
N ASN A 62 -0.90 -4.18 14.18
CA ASN A 62 -0.50 -4.60 12.85
C ASN A 62 -1.43 -4.00 11.78
N GLY A 63 -0.89 -3.70 10.60
CA GLY A 63 -1.60 -3.07 9.48
C GLY A 63 -1.86 -4.02 8.30
N SER A 64 -1.37 -3.63 7.12
CA SER A 64 -1.61 -4.30 5.84
C SER A 64 -1.23 -5.78 5.82
N PHE A 65 -1.82 -6.50 4.87
CA PHE A 65 -1.27 -7.77 4.42
C PHE A 65 0.13 -7.57 3.83
N PHE A 66 0.96 -8.61 3.91
CA PHE A 66 2.30 -8.63 3.35
C PHE A 66 2.67 -10.03 2.86
N LYS A 67 3.68 -10.13 2.00
CA LYS A 67 4.25 -11.42 1.59
C LYS A 67 5.03 -12.07 2.74
N PRO A 68 4.69 -13.28 3.22
CA PRO A 68 5.31 -13.85 4.41
C PRO A 68 6.82 -14.12 4.29
N ASP A 69 7.33 -14.39 3.09
CA ASP A 69 8.73 -14.68 2.81
C ASP A 69 9.60 -13.42 2.87
N THR A 70 9.11 -12.32 2.32
CA THR A 70 9.88 -11.10 2.02
C THR A 70 9.47 -9.90 2.87
N GLY A 71 8.29 -9.93 3.51
CA GLY A 71 7.72 -8.76 4.17
C GLY A 71 7.13 -7.73 3.20
N THR A 72 7.08 -8.00 1.90
CA THR A 72 6.59 -7.03 0.90
C THR A 72 5.17 -6.59 1.21
N THR A 73 4.97 -5.28 1.38
CA THR A 73 3.65 -4.68 1.63
C THR A 73 2.69 -4.92 0.47
N LEU A 74 1.46 -5.33 0.77
CA LEU A 74 0.44 -5.70 -0.22
C LEU A 74 -0.80 -4.80 -0.09
N GLY A 75 -1.18 -4.16 -1.20
CA GLY A 75 -2.26 -3.17 -1.27
C GLY A 75 -1.78 -1.72 -1.17
N THR A 76 -2.72 -0.78 -1.22
CA THR A 76 -2.45 0.66 -1.15
C THR A 76 -1.67 1.04 0.10
N PHE A 77 -0.56 1.76 -0.08
CA PHE A 77 0.17 2.42 0.99
C PHE A 77 0.55 3.82 0.53
N ILE A 78 0.04 4.84 1.22
CA ILE A 78 0.37 6.24 0.99
C ILE A 78 1.06 6.76 2.24
N SER A 79 2.17 7.47 2.08
CA SER A 79 2.87 8.14 3.17
C SER A 79 3.31 9.52 2.74
N LYS A 80 2.96 10.54 3.53
CA LYS A 80 3.25 11.96 3.23
C LYS A 80 2.77 12.40 1.83
N GLY A 81 1.65 11.83 1.36
CA GLY A 81 1.07 12.09 0.04
C GLY A 81 1.65 11.24 -1.11
N ASP A 82 2.74 10.51 -0.88
CA ASP A 82 3.35 9.66 -1.89
C ASP A 82 2.71 8.27 -1.91
N LEU A 83 2.20 7.84 -3.08
CA LEU A 83 1.76 6.46 -3.30
C LEU A 83 2.98 5.54 -3.41
N LEU A 84 3.33 4.88 -2.32
CA LEU A 84 4.46 3.94 -2.28
C LEU A 84 4.09 2.57 -2.80
N THR A 85 2.87 2.09 -2.58
CA THR A 85 2.35 0.86 -3.21
C THR A 85 0.92 1.03 -3.65
N GLY A 86 0.58 0.49 -4.82
CA GLY A 86 -0.77 0.54 -5.36
C GLY A 86 -1.69 -0.58 -4.85
N PRO A 87 -2.98 -0.54 -5.25
CA PRO A 87 -4.01 -1.43 -4.73
C PRO A 87 -3.85 -2.87 -5.22
N ILE A 88 -4.42 -3.82 -4.48
CA ILE A 88 -4.55 -5.22 -4.90
C ILE A 88 -5.98 -5.67 -4.78
N HIS A 89 -6.46 -6.43 -5.77
CA HIS A 89 -7.76 -7.09 -5.74
C HIS A 89 -8.95 -6.19 -5.35
N ASN A 90 -8.87 -4.88 -5.64
CA ASN A 90 -9.89 -3.90 -5.26
C ASN A 90 -10.20 -3.93 -3.75
N ARG A 91 -9.16 -4.12 -2.91
CA ARG A 91 -9.30 -4.12 -1.45
C ARG A 91 -9.57 -2.73 -0.92
N VAL A 92 -10.31 -2.67 0.19
CA VAL A 92 -10.53 -1.41 0.92
C VAL A 92 -9.23 -0.95 1.58
N ALA A 93 -9.01 0.37 1.55
CA ALA A 93 -8.00 1.06 2.31
C ALA A 93 -8.64 2.10 3.23
N VAL A 94 -7.98 2.37 4.35
CA VAL A 94 -8.21 3.57 5.14
C VAL A 94 -7.28 4.67 4.62
N GLY A 95 -7.80 5.88 4.44
CA GLY A 95 -7.08 7.09 4.09
C GLY A 95 -7.23 8.13 5.19
N ILE A 96 -6.19 8.92 5.43
CA ILE A 96 -6.14 10.00 6.42
C ILE A 96 -5.63 11.25 5.70
N THR A 97 -6.43 12.30 5.72
CA THR A 97 -6.09 13.62 5.16
C THR A 97 -5.36 14.49 6.20
N PRO A 98 -4.65 15.55 5.78
CA PRO A 98 -4.00 16.48 6.71
C PRO A 98 -4.95 17.14 7.73
N ASP A 99 -6.23 17.32 7.39
CA ASP A 99 -7.27 17.89 8.25
C ASP A 99 -7.99 16.83 9.12
N LYS A 100 -7.37 15.65 9.29
CA LYS A 100 -7.84 14.55 10.15
C LYS A 100 -9.19 13.95 9.72
N GLN A 101 -9.51 13.98 8.42
CA GLN A 101 -10.61 13.15 7.91
C GLN A 101 -10.12 11.72 7.71
N VAL A 102 -10.96 10.76 8.13
CA VAL A 102 -10.72 9.33 7.94
C VAL A 102 -11.65 8.83 6.83
N LEU A 103 -11.06 8.41 5.72
CA LEU A 103 -11.74 7.91 4.54
C LEU A 103 -11.62 6.40 4.48
N PHE A 104 -12.66 5.74 3.97
CA PHE A 104 -12.59 4.32 3.61
C PHE A 104 -13.07 4.20 2.17
N ASP A 105 -12.21 3.67 1.29
CA ASP A 105 -12.60 3.35 -0.08
C ASP A 105 -11.75 2.26 -0.71
N ARG A 106 -12.18 1.76 -1.86
CA ARG A 106 -11.44 0.86 -2.71
C ARG A 106 -10.73 1.68 -3.78
N VAL A 107 -9.45 1.93 -3.56
CA VAL A 107 -8.64 2.78 -4.44
C VAL A 107 -8.21 2.00 -5.67
N GLN A 108 -8.19 2.70 -6.81
CA GLN A 108 -7.66 2.24 -8.08
C GLN A 108 -6.60 3.23 -8.57
N VAL A 109 -5.57 2.71 -9.24
CA VAL A 109 -4.55 3.52 -9.91
C VAL A 109 -4.82 3.47 -11.41
N SER A 110 -4.80 4.62 -12.07
CA SER A 110 -4.76 4.72 -13.53
C SER A 110 -3.60 5.60 -13.94
N GLY A 111 -2.68 5.01 -14.69
CA GLY A 111 -1.44 5.63 -15.11
C GLY A 111 -1.17 5.46 -16.59
N HIS A 112 -0.60 6.49 -17.20
CA HIS A 112 -0.26 6.55 -18.62
C HIS A 112 1.15 7.08 -18.78
N ILE A 113 1.94 6.41 -19.61
CA ILE A 113 3.21 6.92 -20.15
C ILE A 113 3.01 7.14 -21.64
N THR A 114 3.13 8.40 -22.08
CA THR A 114 2.95 8.78 -23.49
C THR A 114 4.25 9.33 -24.04
N THR A 115 4.79 8.67 -25.06
CA THR A 115 5.99 9.14 -25.79
C THR A 115 5.66 10.32 -26.70
N ASP A 116 6.67 11.10 -27.06
CA ASP A 116 6.58 12.17 -28.07
C ASP A 116 6.10 11.69 -29.45
N MET A 117 6.33 10.41 -29.77
CA MET A 117 5.82 9.73 -30.96
C MET A 117 4.34 9.30 -30.84
N GLY A 118 3.67 9.60 -29.71
CA GLY A 118 2.25 9.35 -29.48
C GLY A 118 1.91 7.95 -28.96
N THR A 119 2.90 7.07 -28.76
CA THR A 119 2.68 5.75 -28.16
C THR A 119 2.30 5.92 -26.70
N THR A 120 1.17 5.33 -26.30
CA THR A 120 0.66 5.42 -24.92
C THR A 120 0.62 4.05 -24.26
N LEU A 121 1.27 3.93 -23.11
CA LEU A 121 1.33 2.72 -22.29
C LEU A 121 0.55 2.93 -21.01
N GLN A 122 -0.45 2.08 -20.79
CA GLN A 122 -1.28 2.15 -19.59
C GLN A 122 -0.76 1.21 -18.51
N PHE A 123 -0.76 1.68 -17.28
CA PHE A 123 -0.50 0.88 -16.09
C PHE A 123 -1.54 1.17 -15.03
N HIS A 124 -1.77 0.21 -14.16
CA HIS A 124 -2.83 0.28 -13.14
C HIS A 124 -2.34 -0.10 -11.75
N ASN A 125 -1.02 -0.12 -11.56
CA ASN A 125 -0.42 -0.39 -10.26
C ASN A 125 0.98 0.21 -10.12
N VAL A 126 1.43 0.33 -8.88
CA VAL A 126 2.74 0.85 -8.49
C VAL A 126 3.36 -0.07 -7.44
N ASN A 127 4.64 -0.45 -7.60
CA ASN A 127 5.43 -1.21 -6.61
C ASN A 127 4.68 -2.41 -5.98
N GLN A 128 3.87 -3.11 -6.76
CA GLN A 128 3.20 -4.34 -6.33
C GLN A 128 3.83 -5.53 -7.04
N PRO A 129 3.95 -6.70 -6.37
CA PRO A 129 4.32 -7.93 -7.06
C PRO A 129 3.43 -8.14 -8.29
N ARG A 130 4.06 -8.29 -9.45
CA ARG A 130 3.36 -8.38 -10.72
C ARG A 130 2.50 -9.66 -10.81
N LEU A 131 1.26 -9.49 -11.27
CA LEU A 131 0.43 -10.56 -11.81
C LEU A 131 0.67 -10.62 -13.34
N ASN A 132 0.75 -11.81 -13.93
CA ASN A 132 1.28 -12.06 -15.30
C ASN A 132 0.65 -11.26 -16.46
N LYS A 133 -0.41 -10.48 -16.25
CA LYS A 133 -1.10 -9.72 -17.32
C LYS A 133 -0.98 -8.21 -17.18
N ASP A 134 -0.41 -7.73 -16.09
CA ASP A 134 -0.56 -6.33 -15.69
C ASP A 134 0.71 -5.52 -15.92
N TRP A 135 0.53 -4.26 -16.31
CA TRP A 135 1.55 -3.21 -16.33
C TRP A 135 1.65 -2.56 -14.96
N VAL A 136 2.86 -2.48 -14.43
CA VAL A 136 3.16 -1.95 -13.10
C VAL A 136 4.33 -0.99 -13.20
N LEU A 137 4.17 0.21 -12.64
CA LEU A 137 5.24 1.17 -12.51
C LEU A 137 6.06 0.86 -11.25
N TYR A 138 7.38 0.76 -11.39
CA TYR A 138 8.30 0.61 -10.27
C TYR A 138 9.10 1.89 -10.06
N THR A 139 9.17 2.33 -8.81
CA THR A 139 9.94 3.48 -8.33
C THR A 139 11.08 3.00 -7.42
N SER A 140 12.00 3.88 -7.04
CA SER A 140 13.05 3.59 -6.06
C SER A 140 12.52 3.05 -4.72
N ALA A 141 11.27 3.37 -4.33
CA ALA A 141 10.63 2.81 -3.14
C ALA A 141 10.50 1.27 -3.15
N TRP A 142 10.44 0.63 -4.33
CA TRP A 142 10.50 -0.83 -4.43
C TRP A 142 11.85 -1.37 -4.00
N GLY A 143 12.94 -0.70 -4.39
CA GLY A 143 14.30 -1.13 -4.11
C GLY A 143 15.24 -0.75 -5.23
N ALA A 144 16.49 -1.18 -5.13
CA ALA A 144 17.53 -0.80 -6.08
C ALA A 144 17.31 -1.33 -7.51
N HIS A 145 16.53 -2.40 -7.68
CA HIS A 145 16.32 -3.08 -8.95
C HIS A 145 14.86 -3.45 -9.17
N SER A 146 14.40 -3.39 -10.42
CA SER A 146 13.10 -3.90 -10.82
C SER A 146 13.03 -5.42 -10.64
N PRO A 147 11.87 -5.98 -10.30
CA PRO A 147 11.78 -7.40 -10.04
C PRO A 147 11.96 -8.23 -11.32
N ALA A 148 12.46 -9.45 -11.13
CA ALA A 148 12.47 -10.44 -12.20
C ALA A 148 11.02 -10.77 -12.64
N THR A 149 10.83 -10.94 -13.95
CA THR A 149 9.52 -11.26 -14.53
C THR A 149 9.35 -12.75 -14.77
N PRO A 150 8.19 -13.34 -14.44
CA PRO A 150 7.74 -14.54 -15.10
C PRO A 150 7.64 -14.30 -16.62
N ASP A 151 7.93 -15.33 -17.42
CA ASP A 151 7.67 -15.36 -18.87
C ASP A 151 8.36 -14.27 -19.72
N GLN A 152 9.54 -13.78 -19.28
CA GLN A 152 10.32 -12.77 -20.01
C GLN A 152 9.54 -11.47 -20.32
N GLY A 153 8.82 -10.96 -19.32
CA GLY A 153 8.09 -9.69 -19.42
C GLY A 153 8.97 -8.50 -19.81
N THR A 154 8.39 -7.54 -20.53
CA THR A 154 9.11 -6.35 -21.00
C THR A 154 9.25 -5.31 -19.90
N GLN A 155 10.41 -4.66 -19.86
CA GLN A 155 10.74 -3.57 -18.97
C GLN A 155 11.18 -2.35 -19.78
N ILE A 156 10.72 -1.16 -19.38
CA ILE A 156 11.16 0.12 -19.92
C ILE A 156 11.76 0.94 -18.79
N LEU A 157 13.05 1.23 -18.91
CA LEU A 157 13.75 2.12 -18.02
C LEU A 157 13.50 3.57 -18.45
N LEU A 158 12.94 4.35 -17.53
CA LEU A 158 12.61 5.76 -17.71
C LEU A 158 13.40 6.59 -16.72
N ARG A 159 14.10 7.61 -17.21
CA ARG A 159 14.80 8.58 -16.38
C ARG A 159 14.10 9.92 -16.44
N ARG A 160 13.97 10.58 -15.29
CA ARG A 160 13.51 11.97 -15.23
C ARG A 160 14.68 12.92 -15.50
N GLY A 161 14.51 13.79 -16.48
CA GLY A 161 15.41 14.92 -16.73
C GLY A 161 15.17 16.08 -15.77
N THR A 162 15.97 17.13 -15.91
CA THR A 162 15.95 18.32 -15.04
C THR A 162 14.64 19.11 -15.10
N THR A 163 13.89 19.00 -16.20
CA THR A 163 12.61 19.69 -16.42
C THR A 163 11.38 18.83 -16.10
N ASN A 164 11.53 17.75 -15.34
CA ASN A 164 10.52 16.71 -15.10
C ASN A 164 10.07 15.92 -16.35
N GLN A 165 10.62 16.22 -17.53
CA GLN A 165 10.45 15.40 -18.73
C GLN A 165 11.05 14.00 -18.51
N LEU A 166 10.34 12.94 -18.90
CA LEU A 166 10.91 11.59 -18.89
C LEU A 166 11.59 11.29 -20.22
N TYR A 167 12.60 10.42 -20.17
CA TYR A 167 13.26 9.86 -21.35
C TYR A 167 13.32 8.35 -21.21
N VAL A 168 13.09 7.64 -22.33
CA VAL A 168 13.32 6.21 -22.42
C VAL A 168 14.82 5.98 -22.51
N ASP A 169 15.42 5.40 -21.47
CA ASP A 169 16.86 5.11 -21.46
C ASP A 169 17.15 3.71 -22.01
N ALA A 170 16.31 2.71 -21.70
CA ALA A 170 16.49 1.34 -22.18
C ALA A 170 15.18 0.55 -22.22
N ILE A 171 15.14 -0.48 -23.05
CA ILE A 171 14.05 -1.46 -23.15
C ILE A 171 14.68 -2.85 -23.13
N GLY A 172 14.11 -3.77 -22.37
CA GLY A 172 14.65 -5.12 -22.25
C GLY A 172 13.74 -6.07 -21.50
N THR A 173 14.24 -7.28 -21.24
CA THR A 173 13.56 -8.30 -20.44
C THR A 173 14.31 -8.57 -19.12
N GLN A 174 15.54 -8.08 -19.01
CA GLN A 174 16.35 -8.12 -17.80
C GLN A 174 15.88 -7.11 -16.75
N SER A 175 16.20 -7.39 -15.48
CA SER A 175 16.07 -6.42 -14.40
C SER A 175 16.94 -5.18 -14.66
N PHE A 176 16.39 -4.00 -14.39
CA PHE A 176 17.09 -2.73 -14.46
C PHE A 176 17.33 -2.16 -13.06
N PRO A 177 18.46 -1.49 -12.80
CA PRO A 177 18.58 -0.59 -11.67
C PRO A 177 17.49 0.48 -11.76
N ILE A 178 16.74 0.69 -10.67
CA ILE A 178 15.71 1.74 -10.63
C ILE A 178 16.39 3.05 -10.24
N PRO A 179 16.39 4.10 -11.09
CA PRO A 179 17.01 5.36 -10.74
C PRO A 179 16.25 6.04 -9.59
N GLU A 180 16.96 6.74 -8.71
CA GLU A 180 16.35 7.48 -7.58
C GLU A 180 15.24 8.43 -8.05
N ASN A 181 15.50 9.13 -9.17
CA ASN A 181 14.56 10.02 -9.85
C ASN A 181 14.08 9.41 -11.18
N GLY A 182 13.74 8.13 -11.20
CA GLY A 182 13.30 7.43 -12.40
C GLY A 182 12.29 6.33 -12.11
N PHE A 183 11.95 5.60 -13.17
CA PHE A 183 10.94 4.57 -13.13
C PHE A 183 11.37 3.39 -13.97
N VAL A 184 10.88 2.21 -13.61
CA VAL A 184 10.85 1.06 -14.52
C VAL A 184 9.40 0.68 -14.73
N LEU A 185 8.92 0.80 -15.97
CA LEU A 185 7.61 0.30 -16.34
C LEU A 185 7.74 -1.17 -16.74
N LEU A 186 7.08 -2.06 -16.00
CA LEU A 186 7.16 -3.51 -16.17
C LEU A 186 5.82 -4.08 -16.63
N GLY A 187 5.83 -4.98 -17.62
CA GLY A 187 4.59 -5.56 -18.14
C GLY A 187 4.74 -6.95 -18.77
N PRO A 188 3.68 -7.45 -19.43
CA PRO A 188 3.72 -8.74 -20.12
C PRO A 188 4.71 -8.75 -21.28
N PRO A 189 5.14 -9.94 -21.74
CA PRO A 189 5.83 -10.06 -23.01
C PRO A 189 4.87 -9.59 -24.11
N THR A 190 5.16 -8.44 -24.73
CA THR A 190 4.36 -7.93 -25.85
C THR A 190 5.27 -7.34 -26.93
N GLN A 191 4.80 -7.42 -28.17
CA GLN A 191 5.42 -6.79 -29.35
C GLN A 191 4.98 -5.33 -29.55
N ASP A 192 4.08 -4.80 -28.70
CA ASP A 192 3.57 -3.42 -28.77
C ASP A 192 4.68 -2.36 -28.63
N PHE A 193 5.89 -2.76 -28.22
CA PHE A 193 7.08 -1.91 -28.10
C PHE A 193 7.86 -1.67 -29.38
N SER A 194 7.42 -2.21 -30.52
CA SER A 194 8.01 -1.85 -31.83
C SER A 194 8.04 -0.33 -32.12
N ARG A 195 7.34 0.47 -31.31
CA ARG A 195 7.22 1.93 -31.47
C ARG A 195 7.81 2.75 -30.31
N VAL A 196 8.37 2.10 -29.29
CA VAL A 196 9.08 2.77 -28.19
C VAL A 196 10.56 2.53 -28.38
N GLU A 197 11.36 3.59 -28.40
CA GLU A 197 12.80 3.52 -28.67
C GLU A 197 13.58 4.30 -27.61
N PRO A 198 14.79 3.84 -27.23
CA PRO A 198 15.69 4.64 -26.42
C PRO A 198 15.94 6.03 -27.01
N GLY A 199 15.97 7.05 -26.15
CA GLY A 199 16.13 8.46 -26.52
C GLY A 199 14.81 9.22 -26.69
N GLN A 200 13.68 8.54 -26.87
CA GLN A 200 12.37 9.20 -26.93
C GLN A 200 12.05 9.91 -25.62
N SER A 201 11.46 11.09 -25.72
CA SER A 201 10.89 11.77 -24.56
C SER A 201 9.49 11.23 -24.26
N ALA A 202 9.11 11.22 -22.99
CA ALA A 202 7.83 10.71 -22.54
C ALA A 202 7.25 11.54 -21.38
N THR A 203 5.93 11.52 -21.25
CA THR A 203 5.18 12.13 -20.15
C THR A 203 4.54 11.05 -19.31
N LEU A 204 4.49 11.26 -17.99
CA LEU A 204 3.82 10.37 -17.04
C LEU A 204 2.63 11.09 -16.42
N LYS A 205 1.44 10.50 -16.54
CA LYS A 205 0.25 10.95 -15.82
C LYS A 205 -0.27 9.80 -14.97
N MET A 206 -0.47 10.02 -13.68
CA MET A 206 -1.03 9.05 -12.75
C MET A 206 -2.14 9.69 -11.93
N THR A 207 -3.23 8.95 -11.72
CA THR A 207 -4.40 9.39 -10.97
C THR A 207 -4.93 8.27 -10.09
N LEU A 208 -5.58 8.64 -8.99
CA LEU A 208 -6.30 7.73 -8.12
C LEU A 208 -7.80 7.85 -8.35
N ASN A 209 -8.52 6.74 -8.23
CA ASN A 209 -9.97 6.71 -8.21
C ASN A 209 -10.46 5.89 -6.99
N PRO A 210 -11.24 6.48 -6.07
CA PRO A 210 -11.63 7.90 -5.99
C PRO A 210 -10.41 8.84 -5.90
N ASP A 211 -10.63 10.13 -6.14
CA ASP A 211 -9.58 11.14 -6.02
C ASP A 211 -9.11 11.23 -4.57
N TRP A 212 -7.88 10.77 -4.34
CA TRP A 212 -7.18 10.76 -3.05
C TRP A 212 -5.91 11.63 -3.13
N SER A 213 -5.94 12.68 -3.97
CA SER A 213 -4.81 13.61 -4.11
C SER A 213 -4.51 14.42 -2.84
N ASP A 214 -5.47 14.54 -1.92
CA ASP A 214 -5.35 15.20 -0.62
C ASP A 214 -5.10 14.22 0.55
N VAL A 215 -5.02 12.92 0.28
CA VAL A 215 -4.75 11.90 1.31
C VAL A 215 -3.26 11.88 1.63
N ALA A 216 -2.91 12.22 2.88
CA ALA A 216 -1.54 12.22 3.35
C ALA A 216 -1.04 10.81 3.68
N TYR A 217 -1.91 9.97 4.22
CA TYR A 217 -1.57 8.63 4.66
C TYR A 217 -2.66 7.63 4.28
N ALA A 218 -2.27 6.44 3.84
CA ALA A 218 -3.21 5.38 3.59
C ALA A 218 -2.62 4.00 3.82
N LEU A 219 -3.49 3.06 4.18
CA LEU A 219 -3.14 1.67 4.44
C LEU A 219 -4.28 0.75 3.99
N SER A 220 -3.95 -0.22 3.12
CA SER A 220 -4.90 -1.24 2.70
C SER A 220 -5.12 -2.29 3.78
N GLY A 221 -6.37 -2.73 3.92
CA GLY A 221 -6.72 -3.87 4.74
C GLY A 221 -7.74 -4.75 4.02
N GLY A 222 -8.88 -4.91 4.68
CA GLY A 222 -10.06 -5.55 4.10
C GLY A 222 -10.39 -6.91 4.71
N PRO A 223 -11.66 -7.35 4.57
CA PRO A 223 -12.74 -6.66 3.87
C PRO A 223 -13.28 -5.45 4.64
N TYR A 224 -14.26 -4.74 4.08
CA TYR A 224 -15.13 -3.95 4.94
C TYR A 224 -15.81 -4.88 5.95
N LEU A 225 -16.09 -4.34 7.14
CA LEU A 225 -16.92 -5.01 8.15
C LEU A 225 -18.20 -4.22 8.39
N VAL A 226 -18.08 -2.89 8.44
CA VAL A 226 -19.18 -1.94 8.59
C VAL A 226 -19.00 -0.84 7.55
N LYS A 227 -20.09 -0.42 6.91
CA LYS A 227 -20.12 0.72 5.99
C LYS A 227 -21.37 1.55 6.26
N ARG A 228 -21.20 2.85 6.53
CA ARG A 228 -22.30 3.78 6.86
C ARG A 228 -23.20 3.26 8.00
N GLY A 229 -22.59 2.75 9.07
CA GLY A 229 -23.28 2.23 10.25
C GLY A 229 -24.00 0.88 10.07
N GLN A 230 -23.87 0.24 8.90
CA GLN A 230 -24.48 -1.05 8.61
C GLN A 230 -23.43 -2.14 8.40
N VAL A 231 -23.72 -3.36 8.83
CA VAL A 231 -22.87 -4.53 8.56
C VAL A 231 -22.71 -4.68 7.05
N TYR A 232 -21.46 -4.72 6.58
CA TYR A 232 -21.13 -4.82 5.17
C TYR A 232 -19.83 -5.59 5.00
N VAL A 233 -19.94 -6.90 4.79
CA VAL A 233 -18.79 -7.81 4.63
C VAL A 233 -18.66 -8.24 3.18
N ASP A 234 -17.66 -7.71 2.49
CA ASP A 234 -17.46 -7.83 1.04
C ASP A 234 -16.22 -8.64 0.64
N ALA A 235 -15.80 -9.56 1.52
CA ALA A 235 -14.65 -10.46 1.38
C ALA A 235 -14.46 -11.06 -0.03
N LYS A 236 -15.53 -11.63 -0.60
CA LYS A 236 -15.49 -12.29 -1.91
C LYS A 236 -15.15 -11.30 -3.02
N ALA A 237 -15.72 -10.09 -2.98
CA ALA A 237 -15.46 -9.05 -3.97
C ALA A 237 -14.00 -8.55 -3.91
N GLN A 238 -13.39 -8.63 -2.73
CA GLN A 238 -11.99 -8.24 -2.49
C GLN A 238 -10.98 -9.40 -2.69
N LYS A 239 -11.43 -10.54 -3.24
CA LYS A 239 -10.65 -11.78 -3.46
C LYS A 239 -9.87 -12.23 -2.22
N LEU A 240 -10.45 -12.03 -1.05
CA LEU A 240 -9.92 -12.57 0.19
C LEU A 240 -10.41 -14.02 0.35
N ALA A 241 -9.57 -14.87 0.94
CA ALA A 241 -9.86 -16.29 1.08
C ALA A 241 -11.04 -16.52 2.04
N THR A 242 -12.27 -16.54 1.52
CA THR A 242 -13.50 -16.61 2.33
C THR A 242 -13.57 -17.87 3.22
N GLN A 243 -12.87 -18.94 2.85
CA GLN A 243 -12.80 -20.18 3.62
C GLN A 243 -12.15 -20.01 5.00
N THR A 244 -11.33 -18.97 5.21
CA THR A 244 -10.71 -18.66 6.50
C THR A 244 -11.53 -17.66 7.33
N PHE A 245 -12.62 -17.12 6.78
CA PHE A 245 -13.46 -16.13 7.45
C PHE A 245 -14.60 -16.75 8.24
N ASN A 246 -15.06 -17.94 7.83
CA ASN A 246 -16.05 -18.72 8.58
C ASN A 246 -15.44 -19.54 9.73
N LYS A 247 -14.13 -19.39 9.99
CA LYS A 247 -13.43 -20.02 11.11
C LYS A 247 -12.94 -18.96 12.09
N PRO A 248 -13.05 -19.19 13.41
CA PRO A 248 -12.44 -18.35 14.43
C PRO A 248 -10.94 -18.16 14.16
N ALA A 249 -10.48 -16.92 14.16
CA ALA A 249 -9.08 -16.56 14.01
C ALA A 249 -8.78 -15.23 14.72
N PRO A 250 -7.50 -14.91 14.99
CA PRO A 250 -7.12 -13.58 15.43
C PRO A 250 -7.50 -12.53 14.38
N ARG A 251 -7.94 -11.35 14.82
CA ARG A 251 -8.40 -10.25 13.96
C ARG A 251 -7.81 -8.92 14.41
N THR A 252 -7.62 -8.02 13.45
CA THR A 252 -7.25 -6.63 13.68
C THR A 252 -8.11 -5.75 12.80
N ALA A 253 -8.65 -4.66 13.33
CA ALA A 253 -9.51 -3.75 12.60
C ALA A 253 -9.28 -2.29 13.02
N ILE A 254 -9.58 -1.39 12.08
CA ILE A 254 -9.70 0.05 12.31
C ILE A 254 -11.12 0.48 11.90
N GLY A 255 -11.74 1.32 12.72
CA GLY A 255 -13.03 1.94 12.44
C GLY A 255 -13.07 3.40 12.89
N VAL A 256 -14.06 4.15 12.41
CA VAL A 256 -14.33 5.51 12.85
C VAL A 256 -15.80 5.64 13.25
N THR A 257 -16.07 6.28 14.38
CA THR A 257 -17.42 6.56 14.87
C THR A 257 -17.98 7.86 14.27
N ALA A 258 -19.27 8.13 14.48
CA ALA A 258 -19.91 9.35 14.00
C ALA A 258 -19.36 10.64 14.65
N ASP A 259 -18.89 10.54 15.90
CA ASP A 259 -18.25 11.60 16.68
C ASP A 259 -16.72 11.64 16.51
N LYS A 260 -16.19 11.02 15.45
CA LYS A 260 -14.76 11.03 15.07
C LYS A 260 -13.83 10.39 16.10
N HIS A 261 -14.30 9.37 16.81
CA HIS A 261 -13.38 8.47 17.50
C HIS A 261 -12.83 7.43 16.53
N VAL A 262 -11.52 7.22 16.54
CA VAL A 262 -10.87 6.12 15.83
C VAL A 262 -10.73 4.94 16.77
N LEU A 263 -11.26 3.80 16.34
CA LEU A 263 -11.24 2.55 17.08
C LEU A 263 -10.19 1.63 16.46
N LEU A 264 -9.16 1.26 17.23
CA LEU A 264 -8.21 0.21 16.86
C LEU A 264 -8.52 -1.03 17.69
N VAL A 265 -8.86 -2.13 17.04
CA VAL A 265 -9.30 -3.36 17.69
C VAL A 265 -8.37 -4.50 17.34
N THR A 266 -7.93 -5.26 18.35
CA THR A 266 -7.33 -6.57 18.15
C THR A 266 -8.12 -7.63 18.91
N VAL A 267 -8.24 -8.80 18.31
CA VAL A 267 -8.83 -10.00 18.93
C VAL A 267 -7.82 -11.10 18.81
N ASP A 268 -7.40 -11.66 19.95
CA ASP A 268 -6.49 -12.80 19.95
C ASP A 268 -7.23 -14.05 19.48
N GLY A 269 -6.50 -15.11 19.09
CA GLY A 269 -7.13 -16.31 18.57
C GLY A 269 -6.17 -17.49 18.54
N ARG A 270 -6.72 -18.68 18.27
CA ARG A 270 -5.98 -19.97 18.24
C ARG A 270 -5.38 -20.35 19.59
N GLN A 271 -6.02 -19.94 20.69
CA GLN A 271 -5.63 -20.25 22.05
C GLN A 271 -6.88 -20.71 22.81
N ASP A 272 -7.13 -22.03 22.85
CA ASP A 272 -8.41 -22.59 23.30
C ASP A 272 -8.82 -22.13 24.70
N ASP A 273 -7.86 -21.92 25.60
CA ASP A 273 -8.10 -21.50 26.99
C ASP A 273 -8.08 -19.98 27.22
N LEU A 274 -7.66 -19.17 26.22
CA LEU A 274 -7.53 -17.71 26.38
C LEU A 274 -8.37 -16.91 25.38
N SER A 275 -8.24 -17.21 24.09
CA SER A 275 -9.03 -16.61 23.03
C SER A 275 -9.12 -17.53 21.82
N VAL A 276 -10.34 -17.95 21.48
CA VAL A 276 -10.57 -18.78 20.28
C VAL A 276 -10.55 -17.96 18.99
N GLY A 277 -10.72 -16.64 19.08
CA GLY A 277 -10.82 -15.71 17.96
C GLY A 277 -12.23 -15.58 17.37
N MET A 278 -12.34 -14.82 16.28
CA MET A 278 -13.64 -14.47 15.68
C MET A 278 -13.70 -14.81 14.19
N THR A 279 -14.89 -15.15 13.72
CA THR A 279 -15.24 -15.13 12.30
C THR A 279 -15.37 -13.69 11.82
N LEU A 280 -15.41 -13.47 10.51
CA LEU A 280 -15.87 -12.19 9.95
C LEU A 280 -17.39 -12.14 9.82
#